data_AF-A0A937X0R3-F1
#
_entry.id   AF-A0A937X0R3-F1
#
_cell.length_a   1.000
_cell.length_b   1.000
_cell.length_c   1.000
_cell.angle_alpha   90.00
_cell.angle_beta   90.00
_cell.angle_gamma   90.00
#
_symmetry.space_group_name_H-M   'P 1'
#
loop_
_entity.id
_entity.type
_entity.pdbx_description
1 polymer ?
#
loop_
_entity_poly.entity_id
_entity_poly.type
_entity_poly.pdbx_seq_one_letter_code
_entity_poly.pdbx_strand_id
1 'polypeptide(L)'
;LVALSLTLTSEIVNAISYNPGNPETYPFGPTFPRKNVYIAWLSMDQPHTLPAFYSALLFFFGAVLCIVLASRGDAVWRRGCWIVASLFFASLSVDKLYLLHTKIPLEFKTLFEPYGLLGGLFAVGIGLMAWHFFPSPARKWVGAGGVWFVGSWGMDRLGEAFAGRYSGHHMLAAFAGDAEGLLEMLGTIGVVYGLMLCLERGRSQTPISDVP
;
A
#
# COMPACT_ATOMS: atom_id res chain seq x y z
N LEU A 1 -2.88 -13.89 -0.18
CA LEU A 1 -3.00 -14.81 0.98
C LEU A 1 -1.69 -15.53 1.26
N VAL A 2 -1.13 -16.32 0.33
CA VAL A 2 0.14 -17.05 0.54
C VAL A 2 1.32 -16.14 0.93
N ALA A 3 1.55 -15.04 0.19
CA ALA A 3 2.60 -14.08 0.52
C ALA A 3 2.38 -13.45 1.91
N LEU A 4 1.14 -13.08 2.20
CA LEU A 4 0.72 -12.50 3.49
C LEU A 4 0.99 -13.48 4.65
N SER A 5 0.61 -14.75 4.48
CA SER A 5 0.87 -15.81 5.46
C SER A 5 2.36 -16.10 5.60
N LEU A 6 3.14 -16.03 4.53
CA LEU A 6 4.59 -16.22 4.59
C LEU A 6 5.26 -15.07 5.35
N THR A 7 4.84 -13.82 5.12
CA THR A 7 5.35 -12.67 5.88
C THR A 7 4.95 -12.75 7.35
N LEU A 8 3.67 -13.06 7.64
CA LEU A 8 3.20 -13.22 9.03
C LEU A 8 3.93 -14.38 9.75
N THR A 9 4.15 -15.50 9.05
CA THR A 9 4.88 -16.65 9.60
C THR A 9 6.34 -16.31 9.84
N SER A 10 6.99 -15.57 8.92
CA SER A 10 8.35 -15.07 9.09
C SER A 10 8.47 -14.21 10.35
N GLU A 11 7.55 -13.27 10.55
CA GLU A 11 7.54 -12.40 11.73
C GLU A 11 7.27 -13.15 13.03
N ILE A 12 6.33 -14.11 13.02
CA ILE A 12 6.06 -14.98 14.17
C ILE A 12 7.28 -15.86 14.50
N VAL A 13 7.95 -16.42 13.50
CA VAL A 13 9.16 -17.21 13.69
C VAL A 13 10.28 -16.35 14.26
N ASN A 14 10.43 -15.10 13.80
CA ASN A 14 11.38 -14.13 14.38
C ASN A 14 11.06 -13.81 15.85
N ALA A 15 9.79 -13.59 16.17
CA ALA A 15 9.37 -13.30 17.54
C ALA A 15 9.55 -14.50 18.50
N ILE A 16 9.32 -15.73 18.02
CA ILE A 16 9.37 -16.96 18.84
C ILE A 16 10.80 -17.51 18.97
N SER A 17 11.66 -17.34 17.97
CA SER A 17 13.06 -17.82 18.03
C SER A 17 13.98 -16.99 18.93
N TYR A 18 13.42 -16.03 19.66
CA TYR A 18 14.07 -15.26 20.71
C TYR A 18 14.52 -16.17 21.88
N ASN A 19 15.84 -16.35 22.04
CA ASN A 19 16.42 -17.03 23.20
C ASN A 19 17.23 -16.03 24.04
N PRO A 20 16.77 -15.67 25.26
CA PRO A 20 17.44 -14.67 26.11
C PRO A 20 18.78 -15.13 26.71
N GLY A 21 19.15 -16.40 26.58
CA GLY A 21 20.35 -16.98 27.21
C GLY A 21 21.51 -17.30 26.27
N ASN A 22 21.36 -17.12 24.96
CA ASN A 22 22.46 -17.30 24.01
C ASN A 22 22.98 -15.90 23.62
N PRO A 23 24.27 -15.57 23.81
CA PRO A 23 24.83 -14.25 23.50
C PRO A 23 24.79 -13.89 22.01
N GLU A 24 24.48 -14.85 21.12
CA GLU A 24 24.17 -14.62 19.71
C GLU A 24 22.67 -14.42 19.43
N THR A 25 21.79 -14.68 20.40
CA THR A 25 20.36 -14.38 20.36
C THR A 25 20.02 -13.27 21.35
N TYR A 26 19.46 -12.22 20.77
CA TYR A 26 19.48 -10.84 21.23
C TYR A 26 18.80 -10.68 22.59
N PRO A 27 19.37 -9.93 23.55
CA PRO A 27 18.55 -9.27 24.56
C PRO A 27 17.56 -8.35 23.83
N PHE A 28 16.35 -8.16 24.35
CA PHE A 28 15.50 -7.01 24.01
C PHE A 28 16.36 -5.73 24.08
N GLY A 29 16.92 -5.33 22.96
CA GLY A 29 18.10 -4.48 22.88
C GLY A 29 18.27 -3.94 21.45
N PRO A 30 18.95 -2.81 21.30
CA PRO A 30 18.67 -1.77 20.29
C PRO A 30 19.23 -2.04 18.89
N THR A 31 19.57 -3.27 18.53
CA THR A 31 20.23 -3.56 17.25
C THR A 31 19.79 -4.90 16.67
N PHE A 32 19.12 -4.83 15.52
CA PHE A 32 18.70 -5.98 14.71
C PHE A 32 19.92 -6.69 14.07
N PRO A 33 19.97 -8.03 14.01
CA PRO A 33 20.96 -8.73 13.20
C PRO A 33 20.84 -8.41 11.70
N ARG A 34 21.95 -8.55 10.98
CA ARG A 34 21.93 -8.78 9.52
C ARG A 34 20.99 -9.95 9.23
N LYS A 35 19.84 -9.65 8.62
CA LYS A 35 18.80 -10.62 8.23
C LYS A 35 19.43 -11.76 7.44
N ASN A 36 19.12 -13.00 7.81
CA ASN A 36 19.36 -14.18 6.97
C ASN A 36 18.75 -13.89 5.58
N VAL A 37 19.45 -14.24 4.49
CA VAL A 37 19.12 -13.73 3.14
C VAL A 37 17.62 -13.91 2.86
N TYR A 38 17.06 -15.09 3.10
CA TYR A 38 15.64 -15.39 2.91
C TYR A 38 14.67 -14.49 3.69
N ILE A 39 15.03 -14.07 4.91
CA ILE A 39 14.24 -13.17 5.76
C ILE A 39 14.32 -11.73 5.23
N ALA A 40 15.46 -11.35 4.65
CA ALA A 40 15.60 -10.04 4.00
C ALA A 40 14.62 -9.88 2.82
N TRP A 41 14.40 -10.95 2.04
CA TRP A 41 13.43 -10.93 0.92
C TRP A 41 11.96 -10.83 1.38
N LEU A 42 11.64 -11.21 2.61
CA LEU A 42 10.28 -11.22 3.15
C LEU A 42 9.95 -10.00 4.03
N SER A 43 10.96 -9.23 4.41
CA SER A 43 10.78 -7.96 5.12
C SER A 43 9.88 -7.00 4.34
N MET A 44 9.03 -6.20 4.98
CA MET A 44 8.30 -5.15 4.26
C MET A 44 9.05 -3.80 4.26
N ASP A 45 9.92 -3.59 5.26
CA ASP A 45 10.69 -2.35 5.44
C ASP A 45 11.92 -2.16 4.51
N GLN A 46 12.21 -3.12 3.63
CA GLN A 46 13.37 -3.01 2.72
C GLN A 46 12.97 -2.77 1.26
N PRO A 47 13.79 -2.00 0.50
CA PRO A 47 13.64 -1.93 -0.94
C PRO A 47 13.93 -3.30 -1.54
N HIS A 48 13.17 -3.68 -2.58
CA HIS A 48 13.35 -4.94 -3.33
C HIS A 48 12.94 -6.22 -2.60
N THR A 49 11.93 -6.13 -1.72
CA THR A 49 11.35 -7.31 -1.08
C THR A 49 10.16 -7.84 -1.87
N LEU A 50 9.83 -9.11 -1.65
CA LEU A 50 8.69 -9.76 -2.31
C LEU A 50 7.36 -9.02 -2.01
N PRO A 51 7.08 -8.56 -0.76
CA PRO A 51 5.89 -7.76 -0.47
C PRO A 51 5.87 -6.41 -1.19
N ALA A 52 7.01 -5.71 -1.25
CA ALA A 52 7.11 -4.42 -1.95
C ALA A 52 6.86 -4.59 -3.46
N PHE A 53 7.46 -5.61 -4.08
CA PHE A 53 7.25 -5.93 -5.48
C PHE A 53 5.80 -6.31 -5.77
N TYR A 54 5.19 -7.14 -4.93
CA TYR A 54 3.78 -7.51 -5.06
C TYR A 54 2.85 -6.30 -4.95
N SER A 55 3.11 -5.41 -3.99
CA SER A 55 2.36 -4.16 -3.81
C SER A 55 2.50 -3.26 -5.03
N ALA A 56 3.72 -3.11 -5.55
CA ALA A 56 3.96 -2.33 -6.77
C ALA A 56 3.18 -2.87 -7.97
N LEU A 57 3.13 -4.19 -8.15
CA LEU A 57 2.33 -4.83 -9.21
C LEU A 57 0.83 -4.59 -9.02
N LEU A 58 0.32 -4.68 -7.79
CA LEU A 58 -1.08 -4.40 -7.50
C LEU A 58 -1.45 -2.93 -7.79
N PHE A 59 -0.58 -1.99 -7.39
CA PHE A 59 -0.77 -0.57 -7.71
C PHE A 59 -0.74 -0.33 -9.22
N PHE A 60 0.21 -0.93 -9.94
CA PHE A 60 0.28 -0.84 -11.40
C PHE A 60 -0.98 -1.41 -12.07
N PHE A 61 -1.46 -2.57 -11.60
CA PHE A 61 -2.69 -3.15 -12.09
C PHE A 61 -3.89 -2.24 -11.83
N GLY A 62 -3.98 -1.63 -10.64
CA GLY A 62 -4.95 -0.58 -10.32
C GLY A 62 -4.90 0.59 -11.30
N ALA A 63 -3.69 1.08 -11.65
CA ALA A 63 -3.50 2.14 -12.64
C ALA A 63 -4.09 1.79 -14.00
N VAL A 64 -3.85 0.56 -14.47
CA VAL A 64 -4.39 0.04 -15.73
C VAL A 64 -5.92 -0.03 -15.68
N LEU A 65 -6.50 -0.55 -14.59
CA LEU A 65 -7.96 -0.60 -14.44
C LEU A 65 -8.59 0.79 -14.48
N CYS A 66 -7.96 1.78 -13.85
CA CYS A 66 -8.41 3.17 -13.92
C CYS A 66 -8.39 3.73 -15.34
N ILE A 67 -7.37 3.44 -16.15
CA ILE A 67 -7.32 3.84 -17.58
C ILE A 67 -8.46 3.19 -18.38
N VAL A 68 -8.71 1.91 -18.15
CA VAL A 68 -9.83 1.19 -18.81
C VAL A 68 -11.18 1.79 -18.39
N LEU A 69 -11.34 2.20 -17.13
CA LEU A 69 -12.55 2.89 -16.68
C LEU A 69 -12.66 4.30 -17.28
N ALA A 70 -11.54 5.00 -17.45
CA ALA A 70 -11.49 6.31 -18.11
C ALA A 70 -11.95 6.23 -19.56
N SER A 71 -11.49 5.21 -20.31
CA SER A 71 -11.85 5.04 -21.73
C SER A 71 -13.33 4.71 -21.95
N ARG A 72 -13.99 4.09 -20.94
CA ARG A 72 -15.44 3.81 -20.94
C ARG A 72 -16.29 4.92 -20.32
N GLY A 73 -15.68 5.99 -19.82
CA GLY A 73 -16.42 7.12 -19.26
C GLY A 73 -17.14 7.90 -20.37
N ASP A 74 -18.36 8.39 -20.17
CA ASP A 74 -19.02 9.28 -21.16
C ASP A 74 -18.78 10.75 -20.82
N ALA A 75 -18.79 11.08 -19.52
CA ALA A 75 -18.56 12.44 -19.04
C ALA A 75 -17.06 12.77 -18.93
N VAL A 76 -16.65 13.90 -19.51
CA VAL A 76 -15.26 14.41 -19.50
C VAL A 76 -14.70 14.49 -18.07
N TRP A 77 -15.49 15.02 -17.12
CA TRP A 77 -15.12 15.07 -15.72
C TRP A 77 -14.82 13.68 -15.13
N ARG A 78 -15.70 12.70 -15.38
CA ARG A 78 -15.53 11.31 -14.91
C ARG A 78 -14.26 10.69 -15.49
N ARG A 79 -13.97 10.93 -16.77
CA ARG A 79 -12.71 10.49 -17.40
C ARG A 79 -11.49 11.10 -16.72
N GLY A 80 -11.52 12.42 -16.48
CA GLY A 80 -10.45 13.15 -15.79
C GLY A 80 -10.14 12.57 -14.42
N CYS A 81 -11.17 12.30 -13.61
CA CYS A 81 -11.02 11.67 -12.31
C CYS A 81 -10.30 10.30 -12.38
N TRP A 82 -10.68 9.45 -13.35
CA TRP A 82 -10.03 8.15 -13.52
C TRP A 82 -8.59 8.24 -14.03
N ILE A 83 -8.28 9.21 -14.89
CA ILE A 83 -6.91 9.48 -15.34
C ILE A 83 -6.05 9.92 -14.15
N VAL A 84 -6.55 10.85 -13.33
CA VAL A 84 -5.85 11.30 -12.13
C VAL A 84 -5.61 10.12 -11.18
N ALA A 85 -6.63 9.30 -10.91
CA ALA A 85 -6.48 8.10 -10.09
C ALA A 85 -5.43 7.13 -10.66
N SER A 86 -5.38 6.95 -11.98
CA SER A 86 -4.37 6.11 -12.63
C SER A 86 -2.96 6.64 -12.42
N LEU A 87 -2.74 7.94 -12.61
CA LEU A 87 -1.44 8.58 -12.40
C LEU A 87 -0.97 8.42 -10.95
N PHE A 88 -1.88 8.51 -9.98
CA PHE A 88 -1.56 8.24 -8.58
C PHE A 88 -1.17 6.77 -8.34
N PHE A 89 -1.97 5.82 -8.83
CA PHE A 89 -1.66 4.39 -8.73
C PHE A 89 -0.30 4.05 -9.36
N ALA A 90 0.00 4.64 -10.52
CA ALA A 90 1.31 4.48 -11.17
C ALA A 90 2.43 5.08 -10.31
N SER A 91 2.22 6.25 -9.72
CA SER A 91 3.21 6.90 -8.84
C SER A 91 3.50 6.07 -7.59
N LEU A 92 2.46 5.49 -6.96
CA LEU A 92 2.62 4.58 -5.81
C LEU A 92 3.34 3.28 -6.20
N SER A 93 3.08 2.75 -7.40
CA SER A 93 3.80 1.59 -7.91
C SER A 93 5.30 1.86 -8.05
N VAL A 94 5.66 3.01 -8.65
CA VAL A 94 7.05 3.44 -8.79
C VAL A 94 7.69 3.67 -7.42
N ASP A 95 6.99 4.35 -6.52
CA ASP A 95 7.48 4.59 -5.17
C ASP A 95 7.79 3.28 -4.43
N LYS A 96 6.92 2.27 -4.49
CA LYS A 96 7.19 0.96 -3.85
C LYS A 96 8.36 0.20 -4.46
N LEU A 97 8.67 0.37 -5.75
CA LEU A 97 9.83 -0.28 -6.37
C LEU A 97 11.15 0.38 -5.99
N TYR A 98 11.16 1.70 -5.86
CA TYR A 98 12.40 2.48 -5.71
C TYR A 98 12.60 3.08 -4.32
N LEU A 99 11.58 3.01 -3.46
CA LEU A 99 11.45 3.76 -2.21
C LEU A 99 11.83 5.21 -2.41
N LEU A 100 11.15 5.88 -3.35
CA LEU A 100 11.49 7.27 -3.68
C LEU A 100 11.32 8.16 -2.46
N HIS A 101 10.24 7.96 -1.68
CA HIS A 101 9.95 8.77 -0.50
C HIS A 101 11.05 8.69 0.58
N THR A 102 11.83 7.61 0.66
CA THR A 102 12.94 7.49 1.63
C THR A 102 14.24 8.12 1.14
N LYS A 103 14.39 8.31 -0.17
CA LYS A 103 15.60 8.87 -0.81
C LYS A 103 15.54 10.38 -0.99
N ILE A 104 14.45 11.02 -0.58
CA ILE A 104 14.30 12.48 -0.67
C ILE A 104 15.28 13.12 0.33
N PRO A 105 16.17 14.03 -0.12
CA PRO A 105 17.09 14.72 0.77
C PRO A 105 16.33 15.49 1.86
N LEU A 106 16.93 15.60 3.06
CA LEU A 106 16.29 16.24 4.21
C LEU A 106 15.79 17.67 3.91
N GLU A 107 16.52 18.39 3.05
CA GLU A 107 16.21 19.74 2.56
C GLU A 107 14.89 19.82 1.78
N PHE A 108 14.52 18.74 1.09
CA PHE A 108 13.24 18.61 0.39
C PHE A 108 12.19 17.85 1.22
N LYS A 109 12.58 17.28 2.36
CA LYS A 109 11.69 16.47 3.18
C LYS A 109 10.55 17.29 3.78
N THR A 110 10.70 18.59 3.97
CA THR A 110 9.60 19.50 4.38
C THR A 110 8.66 19.86 3.21
N LEU A 111 9.16 19.87 1.98
CA LEU A 111 8.34 19.99 0.76
C LEU A 111 7.59 18.70 0.44
N PHE A 112 8.09 17.57 0.93
CA PHE A 112 7.52 16.23 0.78
C PHE A 112 6.98 15.63 2.10
N GLU A 113 6.96 16.34 3.22
CA GLU A 113 6.08 16.04 4.35
C GLU A 113 4.61 16.06 3.90
N PRO A 114 4.22 16.97 2.98
CA PRO A 114 2.97 16.85 2.28
C PRO A 114 2.87 15.60 1.38
N TYR A 115 3.90 14.79 1.13
CA TYR A 115 3.74 13.49 0.45
C TYR A 115 3.03 12.47 1.34
N GLY A 116 3.30 12.47 2.65
CA GLY A 116 2.46 11.73 3.60
C GLY A 116 1.02 12.30 3.62
N LEU A 117 0.89 13.62 3.51
CA LEU A 117 -0.41 14.28 3.35
C LEU A 117 -1.05 13.98 1.99
N LEU A 118 -0.30 13.76 0.91
CA LEU A 118 -0.76 13.36 -0.42
C LEU A 118 -1.18 11.90 -0.42
N GLY A 119 -0.51 11.03 0.33
CA GLY A 119 -0.96 9.65 0.59
C GLY A 119 -2.28 9.64 1.36
N GLY A 120 -2.41 10.47 2.40
CA GLY A 120 -3.67 10.67 3.12
C GLY A 120 -4.78 11.30 2.26
N LEU A 121 -4.48 12.35 1.51
CA LEU A 121 -5.38 13.00 0.56
C LEU A 121 -5.74 12.07 -0.59
N PHE A 122 -4.86 11.15 -0.97
CA PHE A 122 -5.15 10.11 -1.95
C PHE A 122 -6.13 9.08 -1.38
N ALA A 123 -5.92 8.62 -0.14
CA ALA A 123 -6.87 7.72 0.53
C ALA A 123 -8.26 8.38 0.68
N VAL A 124 -8.29 9.66 1.07
CA VAL A 124 -9.52 10.45 1.17
C VAL A 124 -10.13 10.71 -0.21
N GLY A 125 -9.31 11.08 -1.20
CA GLY A 125 -9.72 11.38 -2.56
C GLY A 125 -10.31 10.15 -3.28
N ILE A 126 -9.66 9.00 -3.17
CA ILE A 126 -10.20 7.71 -3.62
C ILE A 126 -11.48 7.37 -2.85
N GLY A 127 -11.52 7.57 -1.53
CA GLY A 127 -12.73 7.33 -0.72
C GLY A 127 -13.91 8.20 -1.15
N LEU A 128 -13.68 9.48 -1.46
CA LEU A 128 -14.70 10.41 -1.93
C LEU A 128 -15.13 10.09 -3.37
N MET A 129 -14.19 9.76 -4.25
CA MET A 129 -14.50 9.27 -5.59
C MET A 129 -15.29 7.96 -5.54
N ALA A 130 -14.95 7.07 -4.61
CA ALA A 130 -15.70 5.84 -4.34
C ALA A 130 -17.13 6.12 -3.94
N TRP A 131 -17.31 7.08 -3.04
CA TRP A 131 -18.62 7.45 -2.53
C TRP A 131 -19.54 8.03 -3.60
N HIS A 132 -19.00 8.76 -4.58
CA HIS A 132 -19.83 9.41 -5.60
C HIS A 132 -19.99 8.58 -6.88
N PHE A 133 -18.94 7.88 -7.33
CA PHE A 133 -18.91 7.27 -8.66
C PHE A 133 -19.09 5.75 -8.67
N PHE A 134 -18.96 5.08 -7.52
CA PHE A 134 -18.96 3.62 -7.50
C PHE A 134 -20.37 3.06 -7.15
N PRO A 135 -20.80 2.00 -7.85
CA PRO A 135 -21.98 1.23 -7.46
C PRO A 135 -21.83 0.66 -6.05
N SER A 136 -22.96 0.49 -5.34
CA SER A 136 -23.04 0.12 -3.92
C SER A 136 -22.06 -0.98 -3.44
N PRO A 137 -21.88 -2.13 -4.13
CA PRO A 137 -20.93 -3.15 -3.67
C PRO A 137 -19.47 -2.72 -3.86
N ALA A 138 -19.14 -2.04 -4.96
CA ALA A 138 -17.79 -1.56 -5.21
C ALA A 138 -17.39 -0.44 -4.25
N ARG A 139 -18.35 0.41 -3.86
CA ARG A 139 -18.15 1.46 -2.86
C ARG A 139 -17.69 0.90 -1.50
N LYS A 140 -18.23 -0.23 -1.05
CA LYS A 140 -17.84 -0.87 0.21
C LYS A 140 -16.37 -1.31 0.18
N TRP A 141 -15.94 -1.93 -0.92
CA TRP A 141 -14.58 -2.43 -1.07
C TRP A 141 -13.55 -1.30 -1.20
N VAL A 142 -13.85 -0.27 -1.99
CA VAL A 142 -12.96 0.89 -2.10
C VAL A 142 -12.93 1.71 -0.82
N GLY A 143 -14.08 1.87 -0.14
CA GLY A 143 -14.15 2.53 1.16
C GLY A 143 -13.34 1.80 2.23
N ALA A 144 -13.47 0.47 2.33
CA ALA A 144 -12.64 -0.35 3.19
C ALA A 144 -11.15 -0.21 2.83
N GLY A 145 -10.83 -0.20 1.53
CA GLY A 145 -9.47 0.05 1.04
C GLY A 145 -8.89 1.38 1.52
N GLY A 146 -9.69 2.45 1.48
CA GLY A 146 -9.31 3.76 2.02
C GLY A 146 -9.02 3.73 3.53
N VAL A 147 -9.84 3.03 4.33
CA VAL A 147 -9.60 2.86 5.77
C VAL A 147 -8.26 2.17 6.03
N TRP A 148 -7.94 1.13 5.26
CA TRP A 148 -6.66 0.44 5.37
C TRP A 148 -5.47 1.36 5.03
N PHE A 149 -5.58 2.20 4.00
CA PHE A 149 -4.53 3.19 3.68
C PHE A 149 -4.35 4.24 4.78
N VAL A 150 -5.45 4.72 5.38
CA VAL A 150 -5.36 5.63 6.55
C VAL A 150 -4.67 4.94 7.72
N GLY A 151 -4.98 3.65 7.96
CA GLY A 151 -4.29 2.85 8.96
C GLY A 151 -2.80 2.69 8.68
N SER A 152 -2.43 2.40 7.42
CA SER A 152 -1.05 2.30 6.98
C SER A 152 -0.28 3.60 7.23
N TRP A 153 -0.85 4.74 6.82
CA TRP A 153 -0.30 6.06 7.10
C TRP A 153 -0.10 6.32 8.61
N GLY A 154 -1.03 5.86 9.45
CA GLY A 154 -0.88 5.94 10.90
C GLY A 154 0.29 5.09 11.43
N MET A 155 0.53 3.92 10.85
CA MET A 155 1.66 3.04 11.22
C MET A 155 3.00 3.62 10.77
N ASP A 156 3.07 4.23 9.59
CA ASP A 156 4.25 4.96 9.11
C ASP A 156 4.64 6.07 10.11
N ARG A 157 3.69 6.95 10.48
CA ARG A 157 3.94 8.01 11.48
C ARG A 157 4.35 7.47 12.84
N LEU A 158 3.75 6.35 13.25
CA LEU A 158 4.10 5.70 14.51
C LEU A 158 5.53 5.13 14.46
N GLY A 159 5.92 4.52 13.33
CA GLY A 159 7.26 4.02 13.06
C GLY A 159 8.31 5.12 13.11
N GLU A 160 8.06 6.24 12.43
CA GLU A 160 8.91 7.44 12.45
C GLU A 160 9.08 7.99 13.89
N ALA A 161 7.98 8.08 14.65
CA ALA A 161 8.01 8.56 16.03
C ALA A 161 8.87 7.65 16.94
N PHE A 162 8.79 6.33 16.77
CA PHE A 162 9.63 5.39 17.50
C PHE A 162 11.10 5.44 17.06
N ALA A 163 11.37 5.52 15.76
CA ALA A 163 12.72 5.59 15.21
C ALA A 163 13.47 6.85 15.65
N GLY A 164 12.77 8.00 15.70
CA GLY A 164 13.34 9.28 16.16
C GLY A 164 13.60 9.33 17.66
N ARG A 165 12.81 8.63 18.47
CA ARG A 165 12.96 8.59 19.94
C ARG A 165 13.96 7.54 20.42
N TYR A 166 14.13 6.45 19.68
CA TYR A 166 14.97 5.32 20.05
C TYR A 166 15.90 4.94 18.89
N SER A 167 17.00 5.68 18.74
CA SER A 167 18.18 5.35 17.93
C SER A 167 17.97 4.37 16.75
N GLY A 168 17.14 4.70 15.76
CA GLY A 168 17.08 4.13 14.40
C GLY A 168 16.87 2.62 14.20
N HIS A 169 16.96 1.77 15.22
CA HIS A 169 17.00 0.30 15.12
C HIS A 169 16.06 -0.37 16.14
N HIS A 170 15.04 0.38 16.61
CA HIS A 170 14.10 -0.13 17.59
C HIS A 170 13.15 -1.15 16.97
N MET A 171 12.95 -2.30 17.62
CA MET A 171 12.09 -3.38 17.14
C MET A 171 10.65 -2.89 16.85
N LEU A 172 10.15 -1.94 17.65
CA LEU A 172 8.82 -1.34 17.42
C LEU A 172 8.73 -0.54 16.12
N ALA A 173 9.83 0.12 15.69
CA ALA A 173 9.85 0.85 14.43
C ALA A 173 9.79 -0.12 13.24
N ALA A 174 10.56 -1.22 13.31
CA ALA A 174 10.49 -2.28 12.30
C ALA A 174 9.09 -2.91 12.21
N PHE A 175 8.49 -3.21 13.37
CA PHE A 175 7.13 -3.78 13.43
C PHE A 175 6.07 -2.82 12.87
N ALA A 176 6.25 -1.52 13.11
CA ALA A 176 5.38 -0.49 12.54
C ALA A 176 5.50 -0.42 11.01
N GLY A 177 6.71 -0.50 10.45
CA GLY A 177 6.92 -0.56 9.00
C GLY A 177 6.35 -1.83 8.36
N ASP A 178 6.45 -2.98 9.03
CA ASP A 178 5.83 -4.21 8.55
C ASP A 178 4.29 -4.16 8.61
N ALA A 179 3.73 -3.55 9.67
CA ALA A 179 2.30 -3.28 9.76
C ALA A 179 1.83 -2.29 8.69
N GLU A 180 2.58 -1.21 8.45
CA GLU A 180 2.30 -0.23 7.39
C GLU A 180 2.17 -0.92 6.03
N GLY A 181 3.17 -1.69 5.62
CA GLY A 181 3.19 -2.38 4.32
C GLY A 181 2.04 -3.39 4.20
N LEU A 182 1.71 -4.10 5.28
CA LEU A 182 0.59 -5.03 5.30
C LEU A 182 -0.75 -4.32 5.09
N LEU A 183 -0.97 -3.20 5.76
CA LEU A 183 -2.20 -2.42 5.67
C LEU A 183 -2.37 -1.82 4.27
N GLU A 184 -1.29 -1.33 3.67
CA GLU A 184 -1.27 -0.86 2.28
C GLU A 184 -1.63 -1.97 1.27
N MET A 185 -1.06 -3.17 1.44
CA MET A 185 -1.38 -4.33 0.59
C MET A 185 -2.87 -4.66 0.67
N LEU A 186 -3.41 -4.77 1.89
CA LEU A 186 -4.83 -5.06 2.11
C LEU A 186 -5.72 -3.95 1.54
N GLY A 187 -5.32 -2.69 1.71
CA GLY A 187 -6.00 -1.53 1.14
C GLY A 187 -6.06 -1.61 -0.39
N THR A 188 -4.92 -1.87 -1.01
CA THR A 188 -4.79 -1.97 -2.47
C THR A 188 -5.61 -3.13 -3.03
N ILE A 189 -5.59 -4.31 -2.39
CA ILE A 189 -6.41 -5.46 -2.78
C ILE A 189 -7.90 -5.08 -2.77
N GLY A 190 -8.35 -4.41 -1.71
CA GLY A 190 -9.73 -3.94 -1.59
C GLY A 190 -10.12 -2.97 -2.70
N VAL A 191 -9.26 -1.99 -2.99
CA VAL A 191 -9.53 -1.01 -4.06
C VAL A 191 -9.54 -1.67 -5.44
N VAL A 192 -8.54 -2.49 -5.76
CA VAL A 192 -8.47 -3.23 -7.04
C VAL A 192 -9.70 -4.10 -7.24
N TYR A 193 -10.12 -4.82 -6.21
CA TYR A 193 -11.32 -5.64 -6.27
C TYR A 193 -12.58 -4.78 -6.52
N GLY A 194 -12.69 -3.63 -5.85
CA GLY A 194 -13.75 -2.65 -6.10
C GLY A 194 -13.75 -2.11 -7.54
N LEU A 195 -12.57 -1.83 -8.12
CA LEU A 195 -12.43 -1.40 -9.51
C LEU A 195 -12.87 -2.50 -10.48
N MET A 196 -12.52 -3.76 -10.21
CA MET A 196 -12.97 -4.90 -11.02
C MET A 196 -14.50 -5.04 -11.01
N LEU A 197 -15.13 -4.91 -9.84
CA LEU A 197 -16.60 -4.92 -9.73
C LEU A 197 -17.26 -3.77 -10.51
N CYS A 198 -16.60 -2.61 -10.59
CA CYS A 198 -17.08 -1.50 -11.43
C CYS A 198 -17.03 -1.84 -12.91
N LEU A 199 -15.93 -2.45 -13.36
CA LEU A 199 -15.77 -2.86 -14.76
C LEU A 199 -16.78 -3.94 -15.17
N GLU A 200 -17.09 -4.87 -14.28
CA GLU A 200 -18.08 -5.92 -14.49
C GLU A 200 -19.49 -5.33 -14.64
N ARG A 201 -19.89 -4.43 -13.74
CA ARG A 201 -21.18 -3.73 -13.85
C ARG A 201 -21.26 -2.79 -15.05
N GLY A 202 -20.15 -2.18 -15.45
CA GLY A 202 -20.09 -1.39 -16.67
C GLY A 202 -20.28 -2.22 -17.93
N ARG A 203 -19.93 -3.52 -17.92
CA ARG A 203 -20.19 -4.45 -19.04
C ARG A 203 -21.65 -4.88 -19.12
N SER A 204 -22.36 -5.02 -17.99
CA SER A 204 -23.75 -5.47 -18.01
C SER A 204 -24.75 -4.38 -18.44
N GLN A 205 -24.31 -3.13 -18.59
CA GLN A 205 -25.14 -2.00 -19.00
C GLN A 205 -24.97 -1.59 -20.47
N THR A 206 -24.06 -2.21 -21.23
CA THR A 206 -24.04 -1.99 -22.69
C THR A 206 -25.28 -2.64 -23.28
N PRO A 207 -26.22 -1.88 -23.87
CA PRO A 207 -27.33 -2.48 -24.58
C PRO A 207 -26.74 -3.29 -25.73
N ILE A 208 -27.21 -4.54 -25.86
CA ILE A 208 -27.08 -5.28 -27.11
C ILE A 208 -27.83 -4.40 -28.12
N SER A 209 -27.11 -3.56 -28.84
CA SER A 209 -27.68 -2.84 -29.98
C SER A 209 -28.10 -3.91 -30.97
N ASP A 210 -29.40 -3.98 -31.19
CA ASP A 210 -30.03 -4.81 -32.20
C ASP A 210 -29.20 -4.77 -33.49
N VAL A 211 -28.68 -5.95 -33.84
CA VAL A 211 -28.10 -6.18 -35.16
C VAL A 211 -29.28 -6.19 -36.14
N PRO A 212 -29.30 -5.30 -37.14
CA PRO A 212 -30.34 -5.31 -38.18
C PRO A 212 -30.29 -6.58 -39.03
#